data_AF-A0A7R9L9I4-F1
#
_entry.id   AF-A0A7R9L9I4-F1
#
_cell.length_a   1.000
_cell.length_b   1.000
_cell.length_c   1.000
_cell.angle_alpha   90.00
_cell.angle_beta   90.00
_cell.angle_gamma   90.00
#
_symmetry.space_group_name_H-M   'P 1'
#
loop_
_entity.id
_entity.type
_entity.pdbx_description
1 polymer ?
#
loop_
_entity_poly.entity_id
_entity_poly.type
_entity_poly.pdbx_seq_one_letter_code
_entity_poly.pdbx_strand_id
1 'polypeptide(L)'
;MSCQALPDGWTREEIIRRNGLSAGKIDVFYYSPTGRKFRTKPQLSRYLGDSVDLTTFDYRTGRINSSLMRKSKRSKGGLMAYDYTKNMRNDSSLIPPIRQTASIFKQPVTVIKSQPDSRVKGDLKHGNQSEKPKQLFWEKRLERLDASNVELEELENFDLPVNMRPVGPHMSKDTLLRSIATALHIHTQPITGQMSAKDNLEREPAVYLNPDQPLIHTMIISDDDIKKQELRVQSVRQKLEKALNECEN
;
A
#
# COMPACT_ATOMS: atom_id res chain seq x y z
N MET A 1 36.64 -13.19 -1.69
CA MET A 1 36.94 -12.82 -3.10
C MET A 1 36.53 -11.38 -3.34
N SER A 2 37.32 -10.58 -4.07
CA SER A 2 36.89 -9.22 -4.47
C SER A 2 35.64 -9.29 -5.35
N CYS A 3 34.69 -8.37 -5.13
CA CYS A 3 33.45 -8.34 -5.91
C CYS A 3 33.52 -7.21 -6.95
N GLN A 4 33.74 -7.57 -8.22
CA GLN A 4 33.85 -6.60 -9.32
C GLN A 4 32.55 -5.84 -9.62
N ALA A 5 31.41 -6.34 -9.14
CA ALA A 5 30.10 -5.72 -9.34
C ALA A 5 29.74 -4.69 -8.24
N LEU A 6 30.61 -4.51 -7.25
CA LEU A 6 30.50 -3.49 -6.21
C LEU A 6 31.71 -2.55 -6.30
N PRO A 7 31.67 -1.37 -5.63
CA PRO A 7 32.80 -0.46 -5.60
C PRO A 7 34.10 -1.12 -5.12
N ASP A 8 35.23 -0.48 -5.39
CA ASP A 8 36.53 -1.01 -5.00
C ASP A 8 36.64 -1.23 -3.48
N GLY A 9 37.33 -2.31 -3.12
CA GLY A 9 37.53 -2.73 -1.73
C GLY A 9 36.39 -3.57 -1.13
N TRP A 10 35.30 -3.82 -1.86
CA TRP A 10 34.26 -4.75 -1.43
C TRP A 10 34.66 -6.21 -1.63
N THR A 11 34.43 -7.02 -0.60
CA THR A 11 34.73 -8.46 -0.64
C THR A 11 33.50 -9.30 -0.37
N ARG A 12 33.47 -10.49 -0.98
CA ARG A 12 32.42 -11.50 -0.86
C ARG A 12 32.98 -12.78 -0.26
N GLU A 13 32.23 -13.35 0.68
CA GLU A 13 32.55 -14.60 1.36
C GLU A 13 31.36 -15.56 1.26
N GLU A 14 31.64 -16.82 0.94
CA GLU A 14 30.67 -17.90 0.93
C GLU A 14 31.00 -18.86 2.07
N ILE A 15 30.04 -19.09 2.97
CA ILE A 15 30.22 -19.99 4.12
C ILE A 15 29.22 -21.14 3.98
N ILE A 16 29.74 -22.37 3.92
CA ILE A 16 28.92 -23.59 3.91
C ILE A 16 28.53 -23.95 5.35
N ARG A 17 27.23 -24.11 5.60
CA ARG A 17 26.72 -24.58 6.89
C ARG A 17 27.16 -26.02 7.14
N ARG A 18 27.85 -26.27 8.25
CA ARG A 18 28.40 -27.59 8.57
C ARG A 18 27.39 -28.53 9.26
N ASN A 19 26.47 -27.99 10.05
CA ASN A 19 25.62 -28.76 10.96
C ASN A 19 24.12 -28.41 10.83
N GLY A 20 23.25 -29.32 11.29
CA GLY A 20 21.79 -29.13 11.36
C GLY A 20 21.03 -29.44 10.06
N LEU A 21 19.71 -29.21 10.06
CA LEU A 21 18.81 -29.51 8.92
C LEU A 21 19.13 -28.74 7.63
N SER A 22 19.98 -27.72 7.71
CA SER A 22 20.45 -26.92 6.57
C SER A 22 21.93 -27.12 6.26
N ALA A 23 22.55 -28.19 6.76
CA ALA A 23 23.91 -28.56 6.42
C ALA A 23 24.08 -28.67 4.90
N GLY A 24 25.17 -28.12 4.36
CA GLY A 24 25.44 -28.03 2.93
C GLY A 24 24.87 -26.81 2.23
N LYS A 25 23.96 -26.03 2.85
CA LYS A 25 23.55 -24.73 2.29
C LYS A 25 24.66 -23.69 2.45
N ILE A 26 24.75 -22.78 1.46
CA ILE A 26 25.74 -21.70 1.42
C ILE A 26 25.09 -20.39 1.86
N ASP A 27 25.68 -19.74 2.85
CA ASP A 27 25.40 -18.35 3.22
C ASP A 27 26.41 -17.42 2.56
N VAL A 28 25.93 -16.31 2.00
CA VAL A 28 26.75 -15.32 1.29
C VAL A 28 26.81 -14.03 2.11
N PHE A 29 28.03 -13.57 2.39
CA PHE A 29 28.31 -12.34 3.11
C PHE A 29 29.12 -11.38 2.24
N TYR A 30 28.87 -10.08 2.41
CA TYR A 30 29.70 -9.03 1.84
C TYR A 30 30.34 -8.22 2.95
N TYR A 31 31.55 -7.73 2.69
CA TYR A 31 32.28 -6.85 3.60
C TYR A 31 32.63 -5.55 2.88
N SER A 32 32.35 -4.42 3.54
CA SER A 32 32.79 -3.11 3.06
C SER A 32 34.32 -2.98 3.15
N PRO A 33 34.92 -1.99 2.47
CA PRO A 33 36.34 -1.65 2.65
C PRO A 33 36.72 -1.34 4.11
N THR A 34 35.73 -0.92 4.91
CA THR A 34 35.83 -0.65 6.34
C THR A 34 35.60 -1.87 7.24
N GLY A 35 35.40 -3.07 6.65
CA GLY A 35 35.21 -4.33 7.37
C GLY A 35 33.80 -4.60 7.90
N ARG A 36 32.79 -3.78 7.57
CA ARG A 36 31.40 -4.01 8.00
C ARG A 36 30.80 -5.20 7.24
N LYS A 37 30.17 -6.12 7.97
CA LYS A 37 29.57 -7.35 7.43
C LYS A 37 28.09 -7.16 7.06
N PHE A 38 27.72 -7.56 5.85
CA PHE A 38 26.36 -7.54 5.32
C PHE A 38 25.87 -8.96 5.04
N ARG A 39 24.65 -9.25 5.49
CA ARG A 39 24.05 -10.59 5.43
C ARG A 39 22.92 -10.72 4.41
N THR A 40 22.37 -9.60 3.94
CA THR A 40 21.26 -9.58 2.98
C THR A 40 21.40 -8.44 1.96
N LYS A 41 20.77 -8.60 0.78
CA LYS A 41 20.73 -7.57 -0.27
C LYS A 41 20.12 -6.25 0.21
N PRO A 42 19.00 -6.22 0.94
CA PRO A 42 18.43 -4.95 1.43
C PRO A 42 19.36 -4.24 2.41
N GLN A 43 20.05 -4.97 3.29
CA GLN A 43 21.01 -4.38 4.23
C GLN A 43 22.18 -3.71 3.49
N LEU A 44 22.69 -4.37 2.45
CA LEU A 44 23.74 -3.84 1.58
C LEU A 44 23.24 -2.59 0.82
N SER A 45 22.02 -2.65 0.26
CA SER A 45 21.41 -1.54 -0.48
C SER A 45 21.21 -0.29 0.38
N ARG A 46 20.78 -0.44 1.64
CA ARG A 46 20.62 0.69 2.56
C ARG A 46 21.94 1.37 2.91
N TYR A 47 23.03 0.60 2.97
CA TYR A 47 24.35 1.14 3.29
C TYR A 47 25.01 1.86 2.12
N LEU A 48 24.83 1.33 0.90
CA LEU A 48 25.34 1.97 -0.32
C LEU A 48 24.45 3.15 -0.78
N GLY A 49 23.17 3.15 -0.41
CA GLY A 49 22.22 4.19 -0.80
C GLY A 49 22.15 4.37 -2.31
N ASP A 50 22.01 5.62 -2.76
CA ASP A 50 21.85 5.97 -4.18
C ASP A 50 23.18 5.97 -4.96
N SER A 51 24.31 5.73 -4.30
CA SER A 51 25.63 5.74 -4.95
C SER A 51 25.85 4.53 -5.87
N VAL A 52 25.12 3.44 -5.66
CA VAL A 52 25.28 2.19 -6.42
C VAL A 52 23.91 1.56 -6.66
N ASP A 53 23.52 1.43 -7.94
CA ASP A 53 22.29 0.74 -8.32
C ASP A 53 22.45 -0.79 -8.22
N LEU A 54 21.80 -1.40 -7.23
CA LEU A 54 21.77 -2.85 -7.02
C LEU A 54 20.55 -3.54 -7.66
N THR A 55 19.75 -2.86 -8.49
CA THR A 55 18.54 -3.45 -9.11
C THR A 55 18.86 -4.73 -9.89
N THR A 56 19.93 -4.70 -10.68
CA THR A 56 20.40 -5.83 -11.50
C THR A 56 21.41 -6.73 -10.81
N PHE A 57 21.80 -6.40 -9.58
CA PHE A 57 22.76 -7.16 -8.81
C PHE A 57 22.13 -8.42 -8.20
N ASP A 58 22.67 -9.59 -8.51
CA ASP A 58 22.29 -10.84 -7.86
C ASP A 58 23.18 -11.07 -6.62
N TYR A 59 22.58 -10.93 -5.45
CA TYR A 59 23.28 -11.04 -4.16
C TYR A 59 23.91 -12.41 -3.95
N ARG A 60 23.30 -13.48 -4.47
CA ARG A 60 23.79 -14.84 -4.25
C ARG A 60 25.01 -15.13 -5.10
N THR A 61 25.04 -14.69 -6.35
CA THR A 61 26.16 -14.93 -7.28
C THR A 61 27.22 -13.83 -7.23
N GLY A 62 26.89 -12.64 -6.74
CA GLY A 62 27.78 -11.48 -6.71
C GLY A 62 28.09 -10.90 -8.08
N ARG A 63 27.19 -11.11 -9.04
CA ARG A 63 27.32 -10.65 -10.43
C ARG A 63 26.09 -9.86 -10.85
N ILE A 64 26.28 -9.00 -11.85
CA ILE A 64 25.17 -8.34 -12.52
C ILE A 64 24.44 -9.36 -13.37
N ASN A 65 23.15 -9.50 -13.13
CA ASN A 65 22.28 -10.39 -13.88
C ASN A 65 21.25 -9.54 -14.66
N SER A 66 21.50 -9.37 -15.95
CA SER A 66 20.62 -8.62 -16.86
C SER A 66 19.21 -9.22 -16.95
N SER A 67 19.02 -10.50 -16.61
CA SER A 67 17.67 -11.11 -16.57
C SER A 67 16.81 -10.61 -15.39
N LEU A 68 17.42 -9.98 -14.38
CA LEU A 68 16.71 -9.25 -13.33
C LEU A 68 16.13 -7.92 -13.85
N MET A 69 16.54 -7.46 -15.05
CA MET A 69 15.85 -6.42 -15.81
C MET A 69 14.53 -6.98 -16.37
N ARG A 70 13.62 -7.49 -15.53
CA ARG A 70 12.30 -7.89 -15.99
C ARG A 70 11.43 -6.65 -16.23
N LYS A 71 11.44 -6.22 -17.50
CA LYS A 71 10.33 -5.65 -18.28
C LYS A 71 9.37 -4.74 -17.51
N SER A 72 9.71 -3.45 -17.42
CA SER A 72 8.71 -2.41 -17.67
C SER A 72 8.45 -2.37 -19.18
N LYS A 73 7.75 -3.36 -19.72
CA LYS A 73 7.31 -3.37 -21.13
C LYS A 73 5.86 -3.82 -21.22
N ARG A 74 4.99 -3.02 -20.62
CA ARG A 74 3.67 -2.67 -21.15
C ARG A 74 3.51 -1.15 -21.01
N SER A 75 4.20 -0.43 -21.89
CA SER A 75 3.74 0.88 -22.32
C SER A 75 3.54 0.76 -23.82
N LYS A 76 2.28 0.74 -24.23
CA LYS A 76 1.88 1.04 -25.59
C LYS A 76 0.70 2.01 -25.44
N GLY A 77 0.97 3.28 -25.74
CA GLY A 77 -0.01 4.36 -25.90
C GLY A 77 -0.07 5.34 -24.73
N GLY A 78 0.43 6.56 -24.95
CA GLY A 78 0.13 7.73 -24.12
C GLY A 78 1.36 8.47 -23.61
N LEU A 79 1.37 9.78 -23.85
CA LEU A 79 2.44 10.77 -23.73
C LEU A 79 3.35 10.71 -22.48
N MET A 80 4.56 11.25 -22.69
CA MET A 80 5.54 11.64 -21.67
C MET A 80 4.92 12.58 -20.62
N ALA A 81 4.41 12.01 -19.53
CA ALA A 81 4.21 12.76 -18.29
C ALA A 81 5.48 12.63 -17.45
N TYR A 82 6.11 13.77 -17.14
CA TYR A 82 7.15 13.86 -16.11
C TYR A 82 6.52 13.52 -14.77
N ASP A 83 6.51 12.23 -14.46
CA ASP A 83 5.90 11.69 -13.25
C ASP A 83 6.94 11.67 -12.13
N TYR A 84 6.87 12.64 -11.23
CA TYR A 84 7.71 12.77 -10.02
C TYR A 84 7.58 11.55 -9.07
N THR A 85 6.68 10.61 -9.35
CA THR A 85 6.40 9.44 -8.52
C THR A 85 7.39 8.27 -8.72
N LYS A 86 8.29 8.32 -9.71
CA LYS A 86 9.22 7.21 -9.98
C LYS A 86 10.34 7.02 -8.95
N ASN A 87 10.58 7.99 -8.06
CA ASN A 87 11.64 7.90 -7.05
C ASN A 87 11.16 7.36 -5.70
N MET A 88 9.88 7.00 -5.56
CA MET A 88 9.33 6.47 -4.30
C MET A 88 8.76 5.08 -4.48
N ARG A 89 9.55 4.15 -5.03
CA ARG A 89 9.33 2.72 -4.77
C ARG A 89 9.91 2.37 -3.39
N ASN A 90 9.37 3.05 -2.38
CA ASN A 90 9.40 2.54 -1.03
C ASN A 90 8.46 1.33 -0.99
N ASP A 91 8.78 0.37 -0.14
CA ASP A 91 8.15 -0.95 0.01
C ASP A 91 6.68 -0.88 0.53
N SER A 92 5.94 0.19 0.21
CA SER A 92 4.56 0.45 0.63
C SER A 92 3.54 -0.30 -0.22
N SER A 93 3.85 -1.54 -0.59
CA SER A 93 2.81 -2.48 -0.99
C SER A 93 1.98 -2.76 0.26
N LEU A 94 0.81 -2.10 0.40
CA LEU A 94 -0.23 -2.47 1.37
C LEU A 94 -0.75 -3.91 1.16
N ILE A 95 -0.27 -4.61 0.13
CA ILE A 95 -0.52 -6.03 -0.06
C ILE A 95 0.43 -6.80 0.89
N PRO A 96 -0.07 -7.38 1.99
CA PRO A 96 0.77 -8.18 2.86
C PRO A 96 1.40 -9.34 2.06
N PRO A 97 2.65 -9.73 2.38
CA PRO A 97 3.32 -10.82 1.69
C PRO A 97 2.49 -12.10 1.79
N ILE A 98 1.97 -12.55 0.65
CA ILE A 98 1.15 -13.75 0.56
C ILE A 98 2.07 -14.95 0.80
N ARG A 99 1.78 -15.76 1.83
CA ARG A 99 2.44 -17.06 1.99
C ARG A 99 2.12 -17.90 0.76
N GLN A 100 3.14 -18.19 -0.05
CA GLN A 100 3.06 -19.23 -1.07
C GLN A 100 2.98 -20.58 -0.35
N THR A 101 1.78 -21.02 0.03
CA THR A 101 1.58 -22.42 0.39
C THR A 101 1.65 -23.21 -0.90
N ALA A 102 2.81 -23.81 -1.16
CA ALA A 102 2.93 -24.81 -2.21
C ALA A 102 2.05 -26.00 -1.80
N SER A 103 0.86 -26.10 -2.38
CA SER A 103 0.09 -27.34 -2.29
C SER A 103 0.85 -28.41 -3.08
N ILE A 104 1.48 -29.35 -2.37
CA ILE A 104 2.39 -30.33 -2.98
C ILE A 104 1.65 -31.54 -3.58
N PHE A 105 0.34 -31.67 -3.33
CA PHE A 105 -0.50 -32.67 -3.98
C PHE A 105 -1.82 -32.04 -4.39
N LYS A 106 -2.12 -32.13 -5.69
CA LYS A 106 -3.49 -31.92 -6.21
C LYS A 106 -4.35 -33.10 -5.77
N GLN A 107 -4.67 -33.19 -4.49
CA GLN A 107 -5.72 -34.11 -4.06
C GLN A 107 -7.06 -33.57 -4.56
N PRO A 108 -7.88 -34.39 -5.22
CA PRO A 108 -9.22 -33.98 -5.57
C PRO A 108 -9.99 -33.68 -4.28
N VAL A 109 -10.43 -32.43 -4.12
CA VAL A 109 -11.29 -32.05 -3.00
C VAL A 109 -12.73 -32.41 -3.37
N THR A 110 -13.40 -33.20 -2.54
CA THR A 110 -14.81 -33.50 -2.69
C THR A 110 -15.63 -32.28 -2.28
N VAL A 111 -16.35 -31.67 -3.23
CA VAL A 111 -17.25 -30.56 -2.94
C VAL A 111 -18.53 -31.11 -2.30
N ILE A 112 -18.73 -30.86 -1.01
CA ILE A 112 -19.98 -31.17 -0.31
C ILE A 112 -20.93 -29.99 -0.49
N LYS A 113 -22.06 -30.20 -1.16
CA LYS A 113 -23.14 -29.22 -1.26
C LYS A 113 -24.12 -29.49 -0.12
N SER A 114 -24.42 -28.47 0.70
CA SER A 114 -25.37 -28.58 1.81
C SER A 114 -26.84 -28.65 1.35
N GLN A 115 -27.12 -28.33 0.08
CA GLN A 115 -28.46 -28.26 -0.50
C GLN A 115 -28.48 -28.93 -1.89
N PRO A 116 -29.10 -30.12 -2.05
CA PRO A 116 -29.10 -30.88 -3.32
C PRO A 116 -29.81 -30.18 -4.48
N ASP A 117 -30.88 -29.42 -4.19
CA ASP A 117 -31.78 -28.82 -5.19
C ASP A 117 -31.48 -27.34 -5.49
N SER A 118 -30.33 -26.82 -5.06
CA SER A 118 -29.97 -25.43 -5.30
C SER A 118 -29.75 -25.18 -6.80
N ARG A 119 -30.73 -24.52 -7.44
CA ARG A 119 -30.66 -24.05 -8.84
C ARG A 119 -29.75 -22.83 -9.04
N VAL A 120 -28.88 -22.51 -8.08
CA VAL A 120 -27.89 -21.44 -8.26
C VAL A 120 -26.88 -21.96 -9.29
N LYS A 121 -26.84 -21.28 -10.45
CA LYS A 121 -26.02 -21.55 -11.65
C LYS A 121 -24.88 -22.54 -11.40
N GLY A 122 -24.94 -23.65 -12.13
CA GLY A 122 -24.00 -24.77 -12.05
C GLY A 122 -22.53 -24.34 -11.95
N ASP A 123 -21.79 -25.13 -11.18
CA ASP A 123 -20.37 -25.04 -10.85
C ASP A 123 -19.63 -23.96 -11.63
N LEU A 124 -19.20 -22.91 -10.91
CA LEU A 124 -18.29 -21.86 -11.37
C LEU A 124 -17.09 -22.50 -12.07
N LYS A 125 -17.22 -22.79 -13.38
CA LYS A 125 -16.15 -23.25 -14.25
C LYS A 125 -15.11 -22.13 -14.27
N HIS A 126 -14.15 -22.14 -13.33
CA HIS A 126 -13.12 -21.12 -13.17
C HIS A 126 -13.63 -19.74 -13.57
N GLY A 127 -14.74 -19.31 -12.93
CA GLY A 127 -15.55 -18.19 -13.38
C GLY A 127 -14.67 -16.98 -13.64
N ASN A 128 -14.65 -16.49 -14.89
CA ASN A 128 -14.05 -15.25 -15.39
C ASN A 128 -13.39 -14.37 -14.33
N GLN A 129 -12.22 -14.71 -13.78
CA GLN A 129 -11.52 -13.96 -12.73
C GLN A 129 -12.46 -13.09 -11.88
N SER A 130 -13.54 -13.69 -11.38
CA SER A 130 -14.63 -12.93 -10.76
C SER A 130 -14.01 -12.18 -9.60
N GLU A 131 -14.26 -10.88 -9.56
CA GLU A 131 -13.65 -9.88 -8.67
C GLU A 131 -13.14 -10.50 -7.36
N LYS A 132 -11.85 -10.32 -7.07
CA LYS A 132 -11.24 -10.87 -5.86
C LYS A 132 -12.09 -10.42 -4.66
N PRO A 133 -12.38 -11.31 -3.70
CA PRO A 133 -13.16 -10.93 -2.53
C PRO A 133 -12.46 -9.76 -1.82
N LYS A 134 -13.18 -8.64 -1.70
CA LYS A 134 -12.72 -7.46 -0.96
C LYS A 134 -13.20 -7.59 0.48
N GLN A 135 -12.31 -7.31 1.42
CA GLN A 135 -12.69 -7.27 2.82
C GLN A 135 -13.34 -5.93 3.13
N LEU A 136 -14.58 -5.93 3.60
CA LEU A 136 -15.26 -4.71 4.04
C LEU A 136 -14.77 -4.29 5.43
N PHE A 137 -14.81 -2.98 5.70
CA PHE A 137 -14.46 -2.38 7.01
C PHE A 137 -13.05 -2.75 7.50
N TRP A 138 -12.11 -3.02 6.59
CA TRP A 138 -10.75 -3.39 6.97
C TRP A 138 -10.01 -2.22 7.64
N GLU A 139 -10.45 -0.98 7.39
CA GLU A 139 -9.94 0.25 8.00
C GLU A 139 -10.12 0.25 9.53
N LYS A 140 -11.10 -0.49 10.05
CA LYS A 140 -11.24 -0.71 11.49
C LYS A 140 -10.02 -1.37 12.12
N ARG A 141 -9.27 -2.17 11.36
CA ARG A 141 -8.04 -2.80 11.86
C ARG A 141 -6.95 -1.80 12.19
N LEU A 142 -7.08 -0.58 11.68
CA LEU A 142 -6.19 0.53 11.98
C LEU A 142 -6.70 1.38 13.15
N GLU A 143 -7.81 0.99 13.79
CA GLU A 143 -8.26 1.66 15.02
C GLU A 143 -7.19 1.60 16.10
N ARG A 144 -7.05 2.70 16.84
CA ARG A 144 -6.01 2.92 17.86
C ARG A 144 -4.58 2.96 17.31
N LEU A 145 -4.43 3.12 15.99
CA LEU A 145 -3.17 3.54 15.38
C LEU A 145 -3.27 5.03 15.07
N ASP A 146 -2.43 5.78 15.74
CA ASP A 146 -2.36 7.23 15.62
C ASP A 146 -1.00 7.64 15.04
N ALA A 147 -1.00 8.74 14.30
CA ALA A 147 0.21 9.29 13.74
C ALA A 147 1.04 9.94 14.86
N SER A 148 2.35 9.80 14.81
CA SER A 148 3.26 10.46 15.74
C SER A 148 4.39 11.17 14.99
N ASN A 149 4.93 12.22 15.60
CA ASN A 149 6.11 12.92 15.09
C ASN A 149 7.41 12.14 15.45
N VAL A 150 8.56 12.69 15.06
CA VAL A 150 9.88 12.09 15.34
C VAL A 150 10.16 11.95 16.84
N GLU A 151 9.51 12.80 17.66
CA GLU A 151 9.61 12.83 19.11
C GLU A 151 8.58 11.92 19.80
N LEU A 152 7.82 11.13 19.02
CA LEU A 152 6.75 10.23 19.46
C LEU A 152 5.54 10.94 20.08
N GLU A 153 5.37 12.23 19.85
CA GLU A 153 4.16 12.94 20.24
C GLU A 153 3.02 12.57 19.27
N GLU A 154 1.87 12.21 19.84
CA GLU A 154 0.67 11.90 19.08
C GLU A 154 0.15 13.16 18.36
N LEU A 155 -0.06 13.02 17.05
CA LEU A 155 -0.64 14.07 16.23
C LEU A 155 -2.16 13.98 16.31
N GLU A 156 -2.80 15.13 16.54
CA GLU A 156 -4.25 15.22 16.55
C GLU A 156 -4.84 14.89 15.17
N ASN A 157 -5.86 14.04 15.14
CA ASN A 157 -6.58 13.72 13.92
C ASN A 157 -7.45 14.88 13.44
N PHE A 158 -7.67 14.96 12.14
CA PHE A 158 -8.56 15.97 11.56
C PHE A 158 -10.02 15.72 11.94
N ASP A 159 -10.70 16.81 12.31
CA ASP A 159 -12.15 16.78 12.43
C ASP A 159 -12.82 16.75 11.06
N LEU A 160 -13.64 15.72 10.84
CA LEU A 160 -14.45 15.62 9.63
C LEU A 160 -15.64 16.59 9.68
N PRO A 161 -15.99 17.23 8.56
CA PRO A 161 -17.21 18.03 8.42
C PRO A 161 -18.47 17.26 8.82
N VAL A 162 -19.46 17.96 9.39
CA VAL A 162 -20.72 17.37 9.89
C VAL A 162 -21.56 16.67 8.80
N ASN A 163 -21.38 17.08 7.55
CA ASN A 163 -22.06 16.45 6.40
C ASN A 163 -21.40 15.13 5.97
N MET A 164 -20.20 14.79 6.43
CA MET A 164 -19.55 13.48 6.19
C MET A 164 -20.02 12.47 7.24
N ARG A 165 -21.19 11.88 7.01
CA ARG A 165 -21.83 10.95 7.95
C ARG A 165 -21.33 9.51 7.79
N PRO A 166 -21.03 8.80 8.88
CA PRO A 166 -20.56 7.41 8.82
C PRO A 166 -21.58 6.45 8.20
N VAL A 167 -21.09 5.42 7.51
CA VAL A 167 -21.86 4.26 7.06
C VAL A 167 -21.28 2.99 7.67
N GLY A 168 -22.16 2.20 8.27
CA GLY A 168 -21.82 0.90 8.85
C GLY A 168 -21.69 0.91 10.37
N PRO A 169 -21.49 -0.26 10.97
CA PRO A 169 -21.59 -0.45 12.41
C PRO A 169 -20.40 0.20 13.13
N HIS A 170 -20.65 0.91 14.22
CA HIS A 170 -19.62 1.44 15.15
C HIS A 170 -18.45 2.13 14.44
N MET A 171 -18.75 3.14 13.61
CA MET A 171 -17.76 3.95 12.91
C MET A 171 -17.32 5.13 13.79
N SER A 172 -16.01 5.24 14.06
CA SER A 172 -15.41 6.46 14.60
C SER A 172 -15.04 7.44 13.48
N LYS A 173 -14.88 8.72 13.82
CA LYS A 173 -14.41 9.74 12.88
C LYS A 173 -13.05 9.36 12.25
N ASP A 174 -12.15 8.79 13.04
CA ASP A 174 -10.83 8.38 12.56
C ASP A 174 -10.93 7.25 11.53
N THR A 175 -11.82 6.27 11.76
CA THR A 175 -12.04 5.18 10.81
C THR A 175 -12.62 5.71 9.50
N LEU A 176 -13.50 6.72 9.55
CA LEU A 176 -13.98 7.40 8.34
C LEU A 176 -12.85 8.13 7.61
N LEU A 177 -12.01 8.86 8.34
CA LEU A 177 -10.88 9.58 7.76
C LEU A 177 -9.91 8.61 7.07
N ARG A 178 -9.61 7.47 7.70
CA ARG A 178 -8.79 6.40 7.10
C ARG A 178 -9.41 5.84 5.82
N SER A 179 -10.74 5.65 5.82
CA SER A 179 -11.46 5.18 4.63
C SER A 179 -11.43 6.20 3.50
N ILE A 180 -11.65 7.48 3.80
CA ILE A 180 -11.55 8.58 2.82
C ILE A 180 -10.12 8.70 2.28
N ALA A 181 -9.12 8.74 3.15
CA ALA A 181 -7.71 8.83 2.76
C ALA A 181 -7.30 7.66 1.87
N THR A 182 -7.73 6.44 2.23
CA THR A 182 -7.44 5.27 1.40
C THR A 182 -8.16 5.35 0.05
N ALA A 183 -9.41 5.79 0.04
CA ALA A 183 -10.17 5.90 -1.20
C ALA A 183 -9.52 6.91 -2.16
N LEU A 184 -9.08 8.07 -1.65
CA LEU A 184 -8.36 9.08 -2.41
C LEU A 184 -6.97 8.62 -2.88
N HIS A 185 -6.31 7.74 -2.12
CA HIS A 185 -4.98 7.25 -2.45
C HIS A 185 -5.01 6.13 -3.50
N ILE A 186 -5.94 5.18 -3.36
CA ILE A 186 -5.96 3.95 -4.16
C ILE A 186 -6.84 4.09 -5.39
N HIS A 187 -7.97 4.78 -5.29
CA HIS A 187 -8.92 4.87 -6.38
C HIS A 187 -8.69 6.13 -7.22
N THR A 188 -8.74 5.97 -8.54
CA THR A 188 -8.67 7.08 -9.50
C THR A 188 -10.06 7.54 -9.95
N GLN A 189 -11.12 6.90 -9.46
CA GLN A 189 -12.51 7.24 -9.79
C GLN A 189 -13.03 8.33 -8.84
N PRO A 190 -14.07 9.08 -9.24
CA PRO A 190 -14.68 10.07 -8.38
C PRO A 190 -15.09 9.47 -7.03
N ILE A 191 -14.74 10.16 -5.95
CA ILE A 191 -15.12 9.80 -4.59
C ILE A 191 -16.37 10.58 -4.22
N THR A 192 -17.52 9.91 -4.24
CA THR A 192 -18.84 10.48 -3.94
C THR A 192 -19.46 9.93 -2.66
N GLY A 193 -18.92 8.83 -2.12
CA GLY A 193 -19.46 8.13 -0.96
C GLY A 193 -20.47 7.04 -1.35
N GLN A 194 -21.12 6.45 -0.34
CA GLN A 194 -22.07 5.37 -0.54
C GLN A 194 -23.41 5.91 -1.05
N MET A 195 -23.75 5.57 -2.30
CA MET A 195 -24.98 6.00 -2.97
C MET A 195 -26.22 5.17 -2.60
N SER A 196 -26.02 3.97 -2.03
CA SER A 196 -27.12 3.12 -1.56
C SER A 196 -27.94 3.84 -0.49
N ALA A 197 -29.23 3.52 -0.40
CA ALA A 197 -30.11 4.08 0.63
C ALA A 197 -29.59 3.74 2.04
N LYS A 198 -29.67 4.71 2.96
CA LYS A 198 -29.21 4.58 4.35
C LYS A 198 -29.75 3.32 5.02
N ASP A 199 -31.05 3.08 4.92
CA ASP A 199 -31.71 1.94 5.57
C ASP A 199 -31.16 0.59 5.08
N ASN A 200 -30.82 0.50 3.79
CA ASN A 200 -30.23 -0.70 3.20
C ASN A 200 -28.79 -0.91 3.68
N LEU A 201 -28.01 0.17 3.76
CA LEU A 201 -26.62 0.14 4.22
C LEU A 201 -26.52 -0.25 5.70
N GLU A 202 -27.47 0.17 6.53
CA GLU A 202 -27.49 -0.18 7.97
C GLU A 202 -27.99 -1.61 8.19
N ARG A 203 -29.00 -2.05 7.42
CA ARG A 203 -29.59 -3.39 7.57
C ARG A 203 -28.68 -4.50 7.04
N GLU A 204 -28.10 -4.30 5.86
CA GLU A 204 -27.33 -5.36 5.18
C GLU A 204 -26.10 -4.77 4.46
N PRO A 205 -25.12 -4.25 5.21
CA PRO A 205 -23.94 -3.59 4.65
C PRO A 205 -23.13 -4.51 3.72
N ALA A 206 -23.16 -5.83 3.96
CA ALA A 206 -22.43 -6.79 3.13
C ALA A 206 -22.90 -6.83 1.67
N VAL A 207 -24.15 -6.44 1.39
CA VAL A 207 -24.74 -6.48 0.05
C VAL A 207 -24.72 -5.10 -0.61
N TYR A 208 -25.00 -4.05 0.16
CA TYR A 208 -25.25 -2.71 -0.38
C TYR A 208 -24.05 -1.76 -0.34
N LEU A 209 -22.98 -2.12 0.35
CA LEU A 209 -21.78 -1.29 0.42
C LEU A 209 -20.95 -1.43 -0.86
N ASN A 210 -20.63 -0.31 -1.49
CA ASN A 210 -19.70 -0.25 -2.60
C ASN A 210 -18.26 -0.22 -2.05
N PRO A 211 -17.42 -1.24 -2.32
CA PRO A 211 -16.06 -1.31 -1.79
C PRO A 211 -15.09 -0.33 -2.47
N ASP A 212 -15.48 0.31 -3.57
CA ASP A 212 -14.67 1.32 -4.27
C ASP A 212 -15.01 2.76 -3.83
N GLN A 213 -15.86 2.91 -2.81
CA GLN A 213 -16.24 4.19 -2.21
C GLN A 213 -15.97 4.15 -0.70
N PRO A 214 -15.64 5.29 -0.08
CA PRO A 214 -15.38 5.36 1.35
C PRO A 214 -16.62 5.04 2.19
N LEU A 215 -16.42 4.74 3.47
CA LEU A 215 -17.45 4.39 4.46
C LEU A 215 -18.28 5.61 4.94
N ILE A 216 -18.54 6.57 4.05
CA ILE A 216 -19.39 7.73 4.32
C ILE A 216 -20.63 7.70 3.43
N HIS A 217 -21.70 8.33 3.89
CA HIS A 217 -22.88 8.53 3.06
C HIS A 217 -22.52 9.36 1.83
N THR A 218 -23.32 9.21 0.77
CA THR A 218 -23.21 10.07 -0.40
C THR A 218 -23.16 11.55 -0.01
N MET A 219 -22.17 12.26 -0.53
CA MET A 219 -21.96 13.68 -0.28
C MET A 219 -22.32 14.44 -1.54
N ILE A 220 -23.17 15.44 -1.40
CA ILE A 220 -23.50 16.39 -2.47
C ILE A 220 -22.97 17.75 -2.03
N ILE A 221 -22.05 18.30 -2.82
CA ILE A 221 -21.48 19.62 -2.58
C ILE A 221 -22.43 20.65 -3.21
N SER A 222 -22.99 21.52 -2.39
CA SER A 222 -23.86 22.62 -2.87
C SER A 222 -23.05 23.88 -3.20
N ASP A 223 -23.63 24.79 -3.99
CA ASP A 223 -23.02 26.09 -4.29
C ASP A 223 -22.76 26.91 -3.01
N ASP A 224 -23.59 26.75 -1.98
CA ASP A 224 -23.41 27.42 -0.69
C ASP A 224 -22.23 26.84 0.09
N ASP A 225 -21.96 25.54 -0.03
CA ASP A 225 -20.77 24.93 0.57
C ASP A 225 -19.49 25.46 -0.09
N ILE A 226 -19.51 25.62 -1.42
CA ILE A 226 -18.41 26.21 -2.20
C ILE A 226 -18.16 27.65 -1.73
N LYS A 227 -19.20 28.50 -1.70
CA LYS A 227 -19.08 29.90 -1.27
C LYS A 227 -18.53 30.02 0.15
N LYS A 228 -19.01 29.19 1.09
CA LYS A 228 -18.50 29.18 2.48
C LYS A 228 -17.01 28.84 2.52
N GLN A 229 -16.58 27.87 1.73
CA GLN A 229 -15.18 27.47 1.68
C GLN A 229 -14.30 28.55 1.02
N GLU A 230 -14.77 29.21 -0.04
CA GLU A 230 -14.08 30.33 -0.68
C GLU A 230 -13.88 31.50 0.30
N LEU A 231 -14.93 31.89 1.04
CA LEU A 231 -14.86 32.93 2.06
C LEU A 231 -13.85 32.58 3.16
N ARG A 232 -13.82 31.32 3.61
CA ARG A 232 -12.84 30.84 4.60
C ARG A 232 -11.42 30.95 4.07
N VAL A 233 -11.17 30.52 2.84
CA VAL A 233 -9.83 30.62 2.20
C VAL A 233 -9.41 32.08 2.08
N GLN A 234 -10.30 32.97 1.64
CA GLN A 234 -10.02 34.40 1.52
C GLN A 234 -9.66 35.02 2.87
N SER A 235 -10.42 34.71 3.93
CA SER A 235 -10.11 35.18 5.29
C SER A 235 -8.76 34.70 5.80
N VAL A 236 -8.40 33.43 5.57
CA VAL A 236 -7.10 32.88 5.98
C VAL A 236 -5.96 33.53 5.19
N ARG A 237 -6.14 33.77 3.89
CA ARG A 237 -5.14 34.47 3.05
C ARG A 237 -4.87 35.88 3.55
N GLN A 238 -5.91 36.64 3.90
CA GLN A 238 -5.76 37.99 4.46
C GLN A 238 -5.02 37.97 5.81
N LYS A 239 -5.31 36.98 6.67
CA LYS A 239 -4.58 36.81 7.95
C LYS A 239 -3.10 36.50 7.71
N LEU A 240 -2.80 35.63 6.75
CA LEU A 240 -1.42 35.30 6.38
C LEU A 240 -0.68 36.52 5.82
N GLU A 241 -1.31 37.29 4.93
CA GLU A 241 -0.74 38.53 4.38
C GLU A 241 -0.39 39.53 5.48
N LYS A 242 -1.29 39.75 6.44
CA LYS A 242 -1.05 40.62 7.60
C LYS A 242 0.15 40.14 8.42
N ALA A 243 0.23 38.83 8.71
CA ALA A 243 1.34 38.25 9.47
C ALA A 243 2.68 38.36 8.74
N LEU A 244 2.70 38.20 7.42
CA LEU A 244 3.92 38.39 6.61
C LEU A 244 4.38 39.85 6.65
N ASN A 245 3.46 40.80 6.47
CA ASN A 245 3.78 42.22 6.54
C ASN A 245 4.25 42.65 7.95
N GLU A 246 3.78 41.98 9.01
CA GLU A 246 4.26 42.19 10.39
C GLU A 246 5.66 41.60 10.63
N CYS A 247 6.09 40.61 9.87
CA CYS A 247 7.44 40.04 9.96
C CYS A 247 8.48 40.81 9.13
N GLU A 248 8.03 41.55 8.10
CA GLU A 248 8.91 42.36 7.24
C GLU A 248 9.23 43.75 7.83
N ASN A 249 8.49 44.20 8.86
CA ASN A 249 8.76 45.43 9.62
C ASN A 249 9.47 45.13 10.95
#